data_AF-Q1QH00-F1
#
_entry.id   AF-Q1QH00-F1
#
_cell.length_a   1.000
_cell.length_b   1.000
_cell.length_c   1.000
_cell.angle_alpha   90.00
_cell.angle_beta   90.00
_cell.angle_gamma   90.00
#
_symmetry.space_group_name_H-M   'P 1'
#
loop_
_entity.id
_entity.type
_entity.pdbx_description
1 polymer ?
#
loop_
_entity_poly.entity_id
_entity_poly.type
_entity_poly.pdbx_seq_one_letter_code
_entity_poly.pdbx_strand_id
1 'polypeptide(L)'
;MSVERLRVRLTGERPLLMHSSRLADPLDPVKIDLDRLTKKRDKTIADHEQIAKVEWHGGLWLLDGRPCIPSEAIESAFVAAARTRRKGKQAKAGFACVGSPPLQYDGPRDLASLWDDKAYRLRFAVNVNDAKVMRTRPRFPEWHVVADVEFLPSLLNPNEVVETFEIAGMREGLGDWRPKFGKFSVKLE
;
A
#
# COMPACT_ATOMS: atom_id res chain seq x y z
N MET A 1 13.61 11.19 26.40
CA MET A 1 13.04 11.98 25.29
C MET A 1 11.56 11.66 25.24
N SER A 2 10.68 12.65 25.36
CA SER A 2 9.23 12.44 25.25
C SER A 2 8.84 12.36 23.77
N VAL A 3 8.04 11.36 23.43
CA VAL A 3 7.36 11.27 22.13
C VAL A 3 6.02 11.99 22.24
N GLU A 4 5.62 12.66 21.16
CA GLU A 4 4.27 13.21 21.00
C GLU A 4 3.50 12.38 19.98
N ARG A 5 2.16 12.41 20.10
CA ARG A 5 1.25 11.61 19.28
C ARG A 5 0.26 12.49 18.54
N LEU A 6 -0.02 12.12 17.29
CA LEU A 6 -1.12 12.67 16.52
C LEU A 6 -1.93 11.53 15.92
N ARG A 7 -3.22 11.79 15.73
CA ARG A 7 -4.10 10.92 14.98
C ARG A 7 -4.43 11.60 13.66
N VAL A 8 -4.11 10.93 12.55
CA VAL A 8 -4.29 11.47 11.21
C VAL A 8 -5.17 10.56 10.38
N ARG A 9 -6.16 11.15 9.72
CA ARG A 9 -6.99 10.48 8.73
C ARG A 9 -6.44 10.73 7.35
N LEU A 10 -6.02 9.67 6.67
CA LEU A 10 -5.62 9.70 5.26
C LEU A 10 -6.79 9.23 4.41
N THR A 11 -7.33 10.09 3.55
CA THR A 11 -8.48 9.78 2.67
C THR A 11 -8.04 9.74 1.23
N GLY A 12 -8.28 8.63 0.54
CA GLY A 12 -7.88 8.44 -0.85
C GLY A 12 -8.55 9.42 -1.80
N GLU A 13 -7.76 10.14 -2.60
CA GLU A 13 -8.22 10.95 -3.73
C GLU A 13 -8.17 10.16 -5.05
N ARG A 14 -7.40 9.06 -5.05
CA ARG A 14 -7.33 8.08 -6.14
C ARG A 14 -7.42 6.68 -5.55
N PRO A 15 -7.86 5.69 -6.34
CA PRO A 15 -7.91 4.31 -5.86
C PRO A 15 -6.56 3.87 -5.33
N LEU A 16 -6.54 3.05 -4.28
CA LEU A 16 -5.32 2.42 -3.79
C LEU A 16 -5.04 1.19 -4.65
N LEU A 17 -3.77 1.00 -5.03
CA LEU A 17 -3.31 -0.23 -5.68
C LEU A 17 -2.27 -0.88 -4.78
N MET A 18 -2.59 -2.04 -4.22
CA MET A 18 -1.67 -2.75 -3.34
C MET A 18 -0.69 -3.61 -4.12
N HIS A 19 0.50 -3.76 -3.56
CA HIS A 19 1.50 -4.71 -4.03
C HIS A 19 2.42 -5.06 -2.85
N SER A 20 2.13 -6.18 -2.20
CA SER A 20 2.91 -6.67 -1.06
C SER A 20 4.30 -7.14 -1.49
N SER A 21 5.30 -6.86 -0.66
CA SER A 21 6.67 -7.37 -0.82
C SER A 21 6.77 -8.89 -0.63
N ARG A 22 5.72 -9.54 -0.10
CA ARG A 22 5.63 -11.01 0.02
C ARG A 22 5.87 -11.74 -1.31
N LEU A 23 5.43 -11.16 -2.43
CA LEU A 23 5.66 -11.72 -3.76
C LEU A 23 7.13 -11.61 -4.23
N ALA A 24 7.99 -10.92 -3.49
CA ALA A 24 9.44 -10.90 -3.73
C ALA A 24 10.20 -11.95 -2.92
N ASP A 25 9.62 -12.48 -1.83
CA ASP A 25 10.25 -13.48 -0.98
C ASP A 25 10.13 -14.88 -1.61
N PRO A 26 11.25 -15.52 -2.04
CA PRO A 26 11.21 -16.85 -2.65
C PRO A 26 10.76 -17.95 -1.68
N LEU A 27 10.72 -17.69 -0.37
CA LEU A 27 10.28 -18.63 0.66
C LEU A 27 8.81 -18.44 1.04
N ASP A 28 8.14 -17.38 0.59
CA ASP A 28 6.72 -17.16 0.87
C ASP A 28 5.87 -18.21 0.12
N PRO A 29 4.94 -18.91 0.79
CA PRO A 29 4.10 -19.92 0.16
C PRO A 29 3.33 -19.43 -1.07
N VAL A 30 2.86 -18.17 -1.06
CA VAL A 30 2.13 -17.58 -2.19
C VAL A 30 3.07 -17.35 -3.37
N LYS A 31 4.32 -16.96 -3.12
CA LYS A 31 5.34 -16.80 -4.17
C LYS A 31 5.74 -18.15 -4.77
N ILE A 32 5.92 -19.18 -3.94
CA ILE A 32 6.22 -20.55 -4.39
C ILE A 32 5.10 -21.06 -5.30
N ASP A 33 3.82 -20.88 -4.91
CA ASP A 33 2.69 -21.30 -5.73
C ASP A 33 2.58 -20.51 -7.04
N LEU A 34 2.78 -19.18 -6.97
CA LEU A 34 2.79 -18.33 -8.16
C LEU A 34 3.88 -18.74 -9.15
N ASP A 35 5.08 -19.06 -8.68
CA ASP A 35 6.18 -19.55 -9.52
C ASP A 35 5.86 -20.89 -10.16
N ARG A 36 5.27 -21.83 -9.40
CA ARG A 36 4.84 -23.13 -9.92
C ARG A 36 3.84 -22.95 -11.07
N LEU A 37 2.84 -22.07 -10.89
CA LEU A 37 1.83 -21.79 -11.90
C LEU A 37 2.41 -21.07 -13.12
N THR A 38 3.28 -20.08 -12.90
CA THR A 38 3.84 -19.26 -13.98
C THR A 38 4.92 -19.98 -14.79
N LYS A 39 5.58 -21.01 -14.25
CA LYS A 39 6.55 -21.87 -14.98
C LYS A 39 5.92 -22.82 -15.99
N LYS A 40 4.61 -23.10 -15.90
CA LYS A 40 3.89 -23.93 -16.90
C LYS A 40 4.02 -23.32 -18.30
N ARG A 41 4.41 -24.10 -19.31
CA ARG A 41 4.59 -23.58 -20.69
C ARG A 41 3.24 -23.35 -21.39
N ASP A 42 2.44 -24.42 -21.52
CA ASP A 42 1.16 -24.38 -22.22
C ASP A 42 0.02 -24.04 -21.24
N LYS A 43 -0.08 -22.75 -20.89
CA LYS A 43 -1.11 -22.25 -19.97
C LYS A 43 -2.46 -22.19 -20.65
N THR A 44 -3.46 -22.80 -20.02
CA THR A 44 -4.87 -22.69 -20.35
C THR A 44 -5.46 -21.39 -19.77
N ILE A 45 -6.70 -21.07 -20.15
CA ILE A 45 -7.46 -19.97 -19.55
C ILE A 45 -7.57 -20.15 -18.02
N ALA A 46 -7.86 -21.37 -17.56
CA ALA A 46 -7.95 -21.68 -16.13
C ALA A 46 -6.62 -21.43 -15.39
N ASP A 47 -5.47 -21.73 -16.02
CA ASP A 47 -4.17 -21.40 -15.42
C ASP A 47 -3.98 -19.89 -15.29
N HIS A 48 -4.41 -19.10 -16.29
CA HIS A 48 -4.34 -17.64 -16.22
C HIS A 48 -5.26 -17.03 -15.16
N GLU A 49 -6.44 -17.61 -14.93
CA GLU A 49 -7.35 -17.22 -13.85
C GLU A 49 -6.76 -17.56 -12.48
N GLN A 50 -6.18 -18.74 -12.34
CA GLN A 50 -5.52 -19.15 -11.10
C GLN A 50 -4.30 -18.28 -10.79
N ILE A 51 -3.47 -17.97 -11.79
CA ILE A 51 -2.34 -17.03 -11.65
C ILE A 51 -2.87 -15.66 -11.17
N ALA A 52 -3.93 -15.15 -11.81
CA ALA A 52 -4.51 -13.87 -11.43
C ALA A 52 -5.02 -13.86 -9.99
N LYS A 53 -5.64 -14.96 -9.54
CA LYS A 53 -6.15 -15.10 -8.17
C LYS A 53 -5.02 -15.17 -7.14
N VAL A 54 -4.04 -16.02 -7.36
CA VAL A 54 -2.88 -16.18 -6.45
C VAL A 54 -2.07 -14.89 -6.38
N GLU A 55 -1.84 -14.24 -7.52
CA GLU A 55 -1.15 -12.96 -7.56
C GLU A 55 -1.92 -11.87 -6.80
N TRP A 56 -3.24 -11.77 -7.03
CA TRP A 56 -4.07 -10.79 -6.33
C TRP A 56 -4.01 -11.01 -4.81
N HIS A 57 -4.16 -12.26 -4.34
CA HIS A 57 -4.06 -12.57 -2.92
C HIS A 57 -2.68 -12.22 -2.35
N GLY A 58 -1.60 -12.56 -3.06
CA GLY A 58 -0.24 -12.22 -2.64
C GLY A 58 0.06 -10.73 -2.69
N GLY A 59 -0.67 -9.97 -3.51
CA GLY A 59 -0.54 -8.52 -3.62
C GLY A 59 -1.18 -7.73 -2.47
N LEU A 60 -2.05 -8.35 -1.67
CA LEU A 60 -2.74 -7.68 -0.55
C LEU A 60 -1.77 -7.36 0.59
N TRP A 61 -1.96 -6.18 1.19
CA TRP A 61 -1.45 -5.87 2.51
C TRP A 61 -2.48 -6.30 3.55
N LEU A 62 -2.12 -7.25 4.39
CA LEU A 62 -3.01 -7.84 5.38
C LEU A 62 -2.38 -7.77 6.77
N LEU A 63 -3.20 -7.41 7.75
CA LEU A 63 -2.93 -7.59 9.18
C LEU A 63 -4.04 -8.48 9.73
N ASP A 64 -3.68 -9.60 10.34
CA ASP A 64 -4.63 -10.60 10.87
C ASP A 64 -5.72 -11.02 9.86
N GLY A 65 -5.29 -11.17 8.59
CA GLY A 65 -6.17 -11.59 7.48
C GLY A 65 -7.08 -10.49 6.93
N ARG A 66 -6.98 -9.24 7.41
CA ARG A 66 -7.80 -8.11 6.96
C ARG A 66 -6.96 -7.05 6.23
N PRO A 67 -7.49 -6.39 5.19
CA PRO A 67 -6.77 -5.32 4.50
C PRO A 67 -6.29 -4.22 5.46
N CYS A 68 -5.02 -3.83 5.34
CA CYS A 68 -4.39 -2.77 6.12
C CYS A 68 -3.49 -1.89 5.25
N ILE A 69 -3.00 -0.79 5.83
CA ILE A 69 -1.87 -0.06 5.29
C ILE A 69 -0.65 -0.38 6.16
N PRO A 70 0.45 -0.93 5.61
CA PRO A 70 1.67 -1.15 6.37
C PRO A 70 2.23 0.16 6.93
N SER A 71 2.68 0.16 8.18
CA SER A 71 3.35 1.32 8.81
C SER A 71 4.52 1.81 7.96
N GLU A 72 5.29 0.89 7.39
CA GLU A 72 6.45 1.18 6.54
C GLU A 72 6.05 1.92 5.26
N ALA A 73 4.85 1.68 4.73
CA ALA A 73 4.34 2.40 3.57
C ALA A 73 4.03 3.86 3.92
N ILE A 74 3.45 4.10 5.09
CA ILE A 74 3.16 5.45 5.62
C ILE A 74 4.47 6.19 5.91
N GLU A 75 5.38 5.56 6.63
CA GLU A 75 6.70 6.10 6.97
C GLU A 75 7.54 6.41 5.73
N SER A 76 7.54 5.51 4.74
CA SER A 76 8.27 5.74 3.49
C SER A 76 7.72 6.94 2.72
N ALA A 77 6.39 7.07 2.62
CA ALA A 77 5.76 8.23 1.99
C ALA A 77 6.06 9.53 2.76
N PHE A 78 5.99 9.50 4.09
CA PHE A 78 6.32 10.64 4.94
C PHE A 78 7.78 11.09 4.79
N VAL A 79 8.73 10.15 4.88
CA VAL A 79 10.17 10.45 4.74
C VAL A 79 10.50 10.95 3.34
N ALA A 80 9.89 10.39 2.29
CA ALA A 80 10.07 10.86 0.92
C ALA A 80 9.56 12.29 0.75
N ALA A 81 8.38 12.62 1.28
CA ALA A 81 7.85 13.97 1.29
C ALA A 81 8.75 14.95 2.05
N ALA A 82 9.25 14.56 3.22
CA ALA A 82 10.15 15.39 4.03
C ALA A 82 11.48 15.74 3.32
N ARG A 83 11.95 14.89 2.39
CA ARG A 83 13.15 15.19 1.58
C ARG A 83 12.96 16.41 0.70
N THR A 84 11.74 16.71 0.25
CA THR A 84 11.45 17.92 -0.54
C THR A 84 11.72 19.21 0.23
N ARG A 85 11.67 19.13 1.57
CA ARG A 85 11.97 20.23 2.50
C ARG A 85 13.32 20.09 3.19
N ARG A 86 14.22 19.24 2.67
CA ARG A 86 15.54 18.94 3.24
C ARG A 86 15.50 18.37 4.67
N LYS A 87 14.35 17.85 5.11
CA LYS A 87 14.13 17.25 6.45
C LYS A 87 14.15 15.73 6.47
N GLY A 88 14.51 15.07 5.37
CA GLY A 88 14.45 13.61 5.27
C GLY A 88 15.21 12.83 6.37
N LYS A 89 16.37 13.35 6.82
CA LYS A 89 17.14 12.73 7.94
C LYS A 89 16.42 12.89 9.29
N GLN A 90 15.86 14.07 9.55
CA GLN A 90 15.10 14.36 10.78
C GLN A 90 13.81 13.54 10.81
N ALA A 91 13.08 13.49 9.69
CA ALA A 91 11.88 12.67 9.55
C ALA A 91 12.17 11.18 9.79
N LYS A 92 13.23 10.62 9.18
CA LYS A 92 13.59 9.22 9.40
C LYS A 92 13.96 8.91 10.85
N ALA A 93 14.53 9.87 11.58
CA ALA A 93 14.95 9.68 12.97
C ALA A 93 13.86 9.99 14.00
N GLY A 94 12.86 10.78 13.61
CA GLY A 94 11.91 11.39 14.55
C GLY A 94 10.45 11.21 14.20
N PHE A 95 10.09 10.34 13.25
CA PHE A 95 8.72 10.01 12.90
C PHE A 95 8.54 8.49 12.82
N ALA A 96 7.42 7.98 13.34
CA ALA A 96 7.01 6.60 13.22
C ALA A 96 5.48 6.48 13.12
N CYS A 97 5.01 5.45 12.41
CA CYS A 97 3.60 5.07 12.40
C CYS A 97 3.38 3.94 13.42
N VAL A 98 2.44 4.11 14.35
CA VAL A 98 2.16 3.12 15.38
C VAL A 98 1.31 2.00 14.81
N GLY A 99 1.96 0.90 14.44
CA GLY A 99 1.32 -0.27 13.86
C GLY A 99 0.77 -0.02 12.44
N SER A 100 0.22 -1.07 11.84
CA SER A 100 -0.37 -1.01 10.50
C SER A 100 -1.88 -0.76 10.61
N PRO A 101 -2.37 0.45 10.33
CA PRO A 101 -3.77 0.77 10.57
C PRO A 101 -4.71 0.02 9.59
N PRO A 102 -5.90 -0.42 10.06
CA PRO A 102 -6.86 -1.13 9.23
C PRO A 102 -7.38 -0.27 8.07
N LEU A 103 -7.46 -0.85 6.87
CA LEU A 103 -8.01 -0.17 5.71
C LEU A 103 -9.53 -0.11 5.82
N GLN A 104 -10.09 1.08 5.63
CA GLN A 104 -11.52 1.28 5.53
C GLN A 104 -11.91 1.50 4.07
N TYR A 105 -12.94 0.78 3.62
CA TYR A 105 -13.45 0.77 2.25
C TYR A 105 -14.87 0.20 2.24
N ASP A 106 -15.66 0.54 1.22
CA ASP A 106 -17.07 0.14 1.10
C ASP A 106 -17.21 -1.15 0.27
N GLY A 107 -16.92 -2.29 0.90
CA GLY A 107 -17.00 -3.59 0.24
C GLY A 107 -16.90 -4.80 1.17
N PRO A 108 -16.81 -6.01 0.59
CA PRO A 108 -16.76 -7.25 1.36
C PRO A 108 -15.57 -7.30 2.32
N ARG A 109 -15.79 -7.90 3.50
CA ARG A 109 -14.75 -8.02 4.55
C ARG A 109 -14.00 -9.36 4.50
N ASP A 110 -14.54 -10.35 3.81
CA ASP A 110 -13.85 -11.60 3.52
C ASP A 110 -13.15 -11.54 2.15
N LEU A 111 -11.99 -12.20 2.05
CA LEU A 111 -11.15 -12.11 0.85
C LEU A 111 -11.74 -12.84 -0.36
N ALA A 112 -12.60 -13.84 -0.15
CA ALA A 112 -13.22 -14.58 -1.23
C ALA A 112 -14.23 -13.71 -1.99
N SER A 113 -15.15 -13.09 -1.25
CA SER A 113 -16.13 -12.16 -1.82
C SER A 113 -15.45 -10.91 -2.39
N LEU A 114 -14.38 -10.44 -1.74
CA LEU A 114 -13.58 -9.32 -2.26
C LEU A 114 -12.90 -9.67 -3.59
N TRP A 115 -12.43 -10.92 -3.77
CA TRP A 115 -11.93 -11.40 -5.05
C TRP A 115 -13.03 -11.50 -6.10
N ASP A 116 -14.23 -11.95 -5.73
CA ASP A 116 -15.33 -12.11 -6.69
C ASP A 116 -15.82 -10.77 -7.24
N ASP A 117 -15.73 -9.70 -6.45
CA ASP A 117 -16.00 -8.35 -6.91
C ASP A 117 -14.89 -7.81 -7.83
N LYS A 118 -15.26 -7.49 -9.08
CA LYS A 118 -14.34 -6.94 -10.09
C LYS A 118 -13.87 -5.53 -9.75
N ALA A 119 -14.59 -4.76 -8.94
CA ALA A 119 -14.18 -3.43 -8.53
C ALA A 119 -12.86 -3.44 -7.75
N TYR A 120 -12.60 -4.54 -7.02
CA TYR A 120 -11.42 -4.72 -6.17
C TYR A 120 -10.22 -5.36 -6.86
N ARG A 121 -10.29 -5.49 -8.20
CA ARG A 121 -9.27 -6.10 -9.04
C ARG A 121 -8.86 -5.14 -10.13
N LEU A 122 -7.56 -4.95 -10.29
CA LEU A 122 -7.01 -4.32 -11.48
C LEU A 122 -6.17 -5.34 -12.24
N ARG A 123 -6.61 -5.68 -13.45
CA ARG A 123 -5.84 -6.52 -14.38
C ARG A 123 -5.32 -5.67 -15.52
N PHE A 124 -4.00 -5.57 -15.67
CA PHE A 124 -3.36 -4.69 -16.66
C PHE A 124 -2.05 -5.30 -17.20
N ALA A 125 -1.71 -4.96 -18.44
CA ALA A 125 -0.45 -5.40 -19.06
C ALA A 125 0.71 -4.53 -18.56
N VAL A 126 1.78 -5.16 -18.06
CA VAL A 126 3.02 -4.47 -17.67
C VAL A 126 4.20 -5.05 -18.45
N ASN A 127 5.26 -4.28 -18.61
CA ASN A 127 6.50 -4.75 -19.22
C ASN A 127 7.38 -5.41 -18.15
N VAL A 128 7.81 -6.65 -18.40
CA VAL A 128 8.77 -7.40 -17.57
C VAL A 128 9.81 -8.01 -18.51
N ASN A 129 11.07 -7.57 -18.41
CA ASN A 129 12.17 -8.03 -19.27
C ASN A 129 11.77 -8.06 -20.76
N ASP A 130 11.30 -6.91 -21.27
CA ASP A 130 10.83 -6.71 -22.65
C ASP A 130 9.55 -7.46 -23.07
N ALA A 131 8.99 -8.33 -22.21
CA ALA A 131 7.73 -9.01 -22.46
C ALA A 131 6.54 -8.29 -21.82
N LYS A 132 5.41 -8.23 -22.53
CA LYS A 132 4.12 -7.80 -21.95
C LYS A 132 3.49 -8.94 -21.16
N VAL A 133 3.33 -8.76 -19.86
CA VAL A 133 2.73 -9.73 -18.94
C VAL A 133 1.49 -9.12 -18.29
N MET A 134 0.37 -9.85 -18.31
CA MET A 134 -0.82 -9.46 -17.56
C MET A 134 -0.60 -9.67 -16.07
N ARG A 135 -0.76 -8.62 -15.27
CA ARG A 135 -0.70 -8.67 -13.80
C ARG A 135 -2.07 -8.36 -13.22
N THR A 136 -2.44 -9.02 -12.14
CA THR A 136 -3.68 -8.77 -11.40
C THR A 136 -3.35 -8.35 -9.98
N ARG A 137 -3.82 -7.17 -9.59
CA ARG A 137 -3.50 -6.55 -8.29
C ARG A 137 -4.75 -6.13 -7.53
N PRO A 138 -4.72 -6.13 -6.19
CA PRO A 138 -5.79 -5.56 -5.39
C PRO A 138 -5.90 -4.06 -5.58
N ARG A 139 -7.11 -3.62 -5.89
CA ARG A 139 -7.46 -2.22 -6.03
C ARG A 139 -8.55 -1.88 -5.03
N PHE A 140 -8.46 -0.75 -4.34
CA PHE A 140 -9.55 -0.25 -3.51
C PHE A 140 -10.04 1.07 -4.13
N PRO A 141 -11.25 1.11 -4.73
CA PRO A 141 -11.76 2.29 -5.43
C PRO A 141 -11.82 3.53 -4.54
N GLU A 142 -12.40 3.34 -3.36
CA GLU A 142 -12.52 4.34 -2.30
C GLU A 142 -11.93 3.73 -1.05
N TRP A 143 -11.12 4.52 -0.35
CA TRP A 143 -10.42 4.05 0.82
C TRP A 143 -10.06 5.20 1.75
N HIS A 144 -9.96 4.88 3.03
CA HIS A 144 -9.33 5.74 4.00
C HIS A 144 -8.69 4.91 5.10
N VAL A 145 -7.86 5.57 5.90
CA VAL A 145 -7.25 4.97 7.07
C VAL A 145 -7.05 6.03 8.14
N VAL A 146 -7.18 5.64 9.40
CA VAL A 146 -6.83 6.47 10.55
C VAL A 146 -5.56 5.90 11.14
N ALA A 147 -4.48 6.67 11.09
CA ALA A 147 -3.17 6.27 11.57
C ALA A 147 -2.83 7.03 12.85
N ASP A 148 -2.39 6.28 13.86
CA ASP A 148 -1.75 6.85 15.04
C ASP A 148 -0.26 7.03 14.72
N VAL A 149 0.25 8.25 14.83
CA VAL A 149 1.64 8.58 14.50
C VAL A 149 2.35 9.17 15.70
N GLU A 150 3.62 8.86 15.82
CA GLU A 150 4.51 9.37 16.85
C GLU A 150 5.61 10.21 16.22
N PHE A 151 5.99 11.29 16.90
CA PHE A 151 7.14 12.07 16.51
C PHE A 151 7.94 12.59 17.70
N LEU A 152 9.20 12.93 17.44
CA LEU A 152 10.11 13.55 18.41
C LEU A 152 10.02 15.08 18.30
N PRO A 153 9.51 15.80 19.32
CA PRO A 153 9.36 17.26 19.29
C PRO A 153 10.67 18.03 19.09
N SER A 154 11.82 17.40 19.41
CA SER A 154 13.14 17.96 19.17
C SER A 154 13.57 17.97 17.70
N LEU A 155 12.88 17.22 16.83
CA LEU A 155 13.20 17.07 15.41
C LEU A 155 12.10 17.57 14.49
N LEU A 156 10.84 17.37 14.88
CA LEU A 156 9.64 17.73 14.13
C LEU A 156 8.65 18.40 15.08
N ASN A 157 7.87 19.35 14.58
CA ASN A 157 6.72 19.89 15.32
C ASN A 157 5.39 19.39 14.69
N PRO A 158 4.25 19.51 15.40
CA PRO A 158 2.96 19.01 14.91
C PRO A 158 2.57 19.54 13.52
N ASN A 159 2.77 20.83 13.26
CA ASN A 159 2.42 21.45 11.98
C ASN A 159 3.27 20.88 10.84
N GLU A 160 4.56 20.67 11.08
CA GLU A 160 5.45 20.04 10.11
C GLU A 160 5.04 18.61 9.78
N VAL A 161 4.52 17.86 10.75
CA VAL A 161 4.00 16.51 10.52
C VAL A 161 2.80 16.57 9.57
N VAL A 162 1.83 17.44 9.84
CA VAL A 162 0.64 17.58 8.98
C VAL A 162 1.01 18.06 7.58
N GLU A 163 1.81 19.12 7.46
CA GLU A 163 2.25 19.65 6.16
C GLU A 163 3.08 18.62 5.36
N THR A 164 3.87 17.79 6.05
CA THR A 164 4.60 16.69 5.40
C THR A 164 3.63 15.63 4.88
N PHE A 165 2.54 15.34 5.59
CA PHE A 165 1.50 14.44 5.10
C PHE A 165 0.73 15.02 3.90
N GLU A 166 0.45 16.32 3.87
CA GLU A 166 -0.15 16.97 2.71
C GLU A 166 0.72 16.79 1.46
N ILE A 167 2.04 17.01 1.60
CA ILE A 167 3.00 16.79 0.52
C ILE A 167 3.08 15.30 0.16
N ALA A 168 3.09 14.40 1.14
CA ALA A 168 3.10 12.96 0.91
C ALA A 168 1.89 12.52 0.11
N GLY A 169 0.71 13.01 0.46
CA GLY A 169 -0.54 12.75 -0.24
C GLY A 169 -0.51 13.21 -1.69
N MET A 170 -0.05 14.44 -1.92
CA MET A 170 0.01 15.06 -3.26
C MET A 170 1.13 14.50 -4.14
N ARG A 171 2.32 14.25 -3.62
CA ARG A 171 3.53 13.93 -4.42
C ARG A 171 3.92 12.47 -4.39
N GLU A 172 3.88 11.84 -3.23
CA GLU A 172 4.31 10.45 -3.06
C GLU A 172 3.12 9.51 -3.28
N GLY A 173 2.15 9.50 -2.37
CA GLY A 173 1.04 8.56 -2.32
C GLY A 173 1.45 7.19 -1.75
N LEU A 174 0.48 6.30 -1.57
CA LEU A 174 0.66 4.94 -1.06
C LEU A 174 0.49 3.88 -2.15
N GLY A 175 1.12 2.73 -1.96
CA GLY A 175 0.96 1.59 -2.88
C GLY A 175 1.75 1.74 -4.17
N ASP A 176 1.27 1.07 -5.21
CA ASP A 176 1.98 0.94 -6.48
C ASP A 176 1.39 1.83 -7.59
N TRP A 177 2.16 1.99 -8.67
CA TRP A 177 1.80 2.78 -9.86
C TRP A 177 1.39 4.23 -9.54
N ARG A 178 2.08 4.81 -8.56
CA ARG A 178 2.01 6.23 -8.22
C ARG A 178 2.59 7.06 -9.40
N PRO A 179 2.00 8.21 -9.76
CA PRO A 179 0.92 8.91 -9.07
C PRO A 179 -0.49 8.47 -9.49
N LYS A 180 -0.67 7.52 -10.42
CA LYS A 180 -2.00 7.13 -10.95
C LYS A 180 -2.92 6.57 -9.85
N PHE A 181 -2.34 5.92 -8.85
CA PHE A 181 -3.02 5.36 -7.68
C PHE A 181 -2.45 5.94 -6.38
N GLY A 182 -3.19 5.78 -5.29
CA GLY A 182 -2.68 5.98 -3.93
C GLY A 182 -2.50 7.42 -3.45
N LYS A 183 -2.95 8.42 -4.21
CA LYS A 183 -3.02 9.81 -3.74
C LYS A 183 -4.04 9.93 -2.61
N PHE A 184 -3.77 10.79 -1.64
CA PHE A 184 -4.64 11.00 -0.49
C PHE A 184 -4.58 12.45 -0.01
N SER A 185 -5.63 12.86 0.70
CA SER A 185 -5.66 14.05 1.54
C SER A 185 -5.50 13.65 3.01
N VAL A 186 -5.05 14.58 3.85
CA VAL A 186 -4.87 14.37 5.28
C VAL A 186 -5.79 15.30 6.08
N LYS A 187 -6.32 14.80 7.19
CA LYS A 187 -6.99 15.60 8.24
C LYS A 187 -6.52 15.14 9.61
N LEU A 188 -6.37 16.07 10.54
CA LEU A 188 -6.25 15.74 11.96
C LEU A 188 -7.59 15.22 12.47
N GLU A 189 -7.53 14.26 13.38
CA GLU A 189 -8.69 13.71 14.11
C GLU A 189 -8.72 14.17 15.57
#